data_AF-A0A819YD32-F1
#
_entry.id   AF-A0A819YD32-F1
#
_cell.length_a   1.000
_cell.length_b   1.000
_cell.length_c   1.000
_cell.angle_alpha   90.00
_cell.angle_beta   90.00
_cell.angle_gamma   90.00
#
_symmetry.space_group_name_H-M   'P 1'
#
loop_
_entity.id
_entity.type
_entity.pdbx_description
1 polymer ?
#
loop_
_entity_poly.entity_id
_entity_poly.type
_entity_poly.pdbx_seq_one_letter_code
_entity_poly.pdbx_strand_id
1 'polypeptide(L)'
;SITEIIRYGYYALNLFQTSPQLLTWCRYSFFIVLYPLGVTGELVTIVKAMRTIYPESVRNRYSILLPNKLNFGFDYFYFLVVVLLAYTYFPTMFKHMFTQRAKTLNPSSSSKKVN
;
A
#
# COMPACT_ATOMS: atom_id res chain seq x y z
N SER A 1 7.20 12.81 -6.11
CA SER A 1 5.95 12.14 -5.68
C SER A 1 4.98 13.12 -5.02
N ILE A 2 3.66 12.92 -5.13
CA ILE A 2 2.61 13.80 -4.54
C ILE A 2 2.82 14.00 -3.02
N THR A 3 3.28 12.97 -2.33
CA THR A 3 3.64 13.01 -0.89
C THR A 3 4.80 13.95 -0.56
N GLU A 4 5.75 14.11 -1.49
CA GLU A 4 6.86 15.07 -1.36
C GLU A 4 6.41 16.49 -1.68
N ILE A 5 5.52 16.67 -2.65
CA ILE A 5 4.91 17.99 -2.94
C ILE A 5 4.16 18.50 -1.70
N ILE A 6 3.44 17.63 -0.99
CA ILE A 6 2.75 18.00 0.25
C ILE A 6 3.75 18.24 1.39
N ARG A 7 4.83 17.46 1.49
CA ARG A 7 5.86 17.63 2.52
C ARG A 7 6.64 18.93 2.35
N TYR A 8 7.12 19.21 1.14
CA TYR A 8 7.86 20.44 0.82
C TYR A 8 6.93 21.65 0.79
N GLY A 9 5.69 21.50 0.35
CA GLY A 9 4.66 22.52 0.48
C GLY A 9 4.39 22.91 1.94
N TYR A 10 4.37 21.93 2.86
CA TYR A 10 4.25 22.19 4.29
C TYR A 10 5.48 22.94 4.84
N TYR A 11 6.70 22.58 4.44
CA TYR A 11 7.91 23.29 4.88
C TYR A 11 7.99 24.72 4.32
N ALA A 12 7.60 24.91 3.05
CA ALA A 12 7.55 26.24 2.44
C ALA A 12 6.54 27.15 3.14
N LEU A 13 5.35 26.65 3.47
CA LEU A 13 4.32 27.45 4.14
C LEU A 13 4.59 27.67 5.64
N ASN A 14 5.27 26.73 6.30
CA ASN A 14 5.75 26.93 7.67
C ASN A 14 6.81 28.05 7.77
N LEU A 15 7.56 28.31 6.69
CA LEU A 15 8.46 29.47 6.58
C LEU A 15 7.69 30.81 6.57
N PHE A 16 6.44 30.82 6.08
CA PHE A 16 5.59 32.01 6.01
C PHE A 16 4.68 32.20 7.25
N GLN A 17 4.91 31.48 8.36
CA GLN A 17 4.17 31.56 9.65
C GLN A 17 2.64 31.38 9.55
N THR A 18 2.13 31.04 8.37
CA THR A 18 0.71 30.80 8.12
C THR A 18 0.63 29.31 7.82
N SER A 19 0.35 28.48 8.82
CA SER A 19 0.12 27.04 8.63
C SER A 19 -1.39 26.81 8.46
N PRO A 20 -1.96 26.96 7.25
CA PRO A 20 -3.38 26.75 7.05
C PRO A 20 -3.76 25.32 7.44
N GLN A 21 -4.76 25.21 8.30
CA GLN A 21 -5.31 23.94 8.81
C GLN A 21 -5.72 22.97 7.68
N LEU A 22 -6.06 23.51 6.50
CA LEU A 22 -6.34 22.77 5.27
C LEU A 22 -5.15 21.95 4.76
N LEU A 23 -3.91 22.46 4.86
CA LEU A 23 -2.73 21.76 4.35
C LEU A 23 -2.32 20.60 5.26
N THR A 24 -2.42 20.80 6.58
CA THR A 24 -2.26 19.74 7.57
C THR A 24 -3.32 18.67 7.38
N TRP A 25 -4.57 19.07 7.12
CA TRP A 25 -5.65 18.13 6.79
C TRP A 25 -5.37 17.35 5.51
N CYS A 26 -4.96 18.01 4.43
CA CYS A 26 -4.56 17.35 3.19
C CYS A 26 -3.50 16.28 3.44
N ARG A 27 -2.42 16.60 4.17
CA ARG A 27 -1.35 15.64 4.52
C ARG A 27 -1.89 14.37 5.18
N TYR A 28 -2.87 14.50 6.06
CA TYR A 28 -3.48 13.36 6.79
C TYR A 28 -4.76 12.81 6.15
N SER A 29 -5.15 13.28 4.95
CA SER A 29 -6.32 12.77 4.21
C SER A 29 -5.92 12.13 2.89
N PHE A 30 -4.79 12.55 2.29
CA PHE A 30 -4.29 11.95 1.05
C PHE A 30 -3.96 10.46 1.17
N PHE A 31 -3.49 10.00 2.34
CA PHE A 31 -3.26 8.56 2.54
C PHE A 31 -4.56 7.75 2.45
N ILE A 32 -5.73 8.33 2.73
CA ILE A 32 -7.00 7.61 2.69
C ILE A 32 -7.37 7.25 1.26
N VAL A 33 -7.02 8.09 0.28
CA VAL A 33 -7.36 7.90 -1.14
C VAL A 33 -6.24 7.21 -1.90
N LEU A 34 -4.97 7.62 -1.70
CA LEU A 34 -3.85 7.06 -2.45
C LEU A 34 -3.56 5.60 -2.10
N TYR A 35 -3.77 5.18 -0.85
CA TYR A 35 -3.44 3.82 -0.42
C TYR A 35 -4.39 2.77 -1.04
N PRO A 36 -5.72 2.94 -0.98
CA PRO A 36 -6.64 2.05 -1.71
C PRO A 36 -6.39 2.10 -3.22
N LEU A 37 -6.15 3.28 -3.79
CA LEU A 37 -5.90 3.42 -5.22
C LEU A 37 -4.68 2.60 -5.66
N GLY A 38 -3.55 2.73 -4.96
CA GLY A 38 -2.33 1.96 -5.26
C GLY A 38 -2.56 0.46 -5.13
N VAL A 39 -3.17 0.02 -4.02
CA VAL A 39 -3.45 -1.40 -3.80
C VAL A 39 -4.42 -1.99 -4.81
N THR A 40 -5.45 -1.24 -5.21
CA THR A 40 -6.35 -1.70 -6.28
C THR A 40 -5.64 -1.81 -7.62
N GLY A 41 -4.69 -0.92 -7.94
CA GLY A 41 -3.90 -1.00 -9.17
C GLY A 41 -3.04 -2.27 -9.24
N GLU A 42 -2.32 -2.57 -8.15
CA GLU A 42 -1.52 -3.79 -8.02
C GLU A 42 -2.39 -5.05 -8.09
N LEU A 43 -3.49 -5.10 -7.34
CA LEU A 43 -4.44 -6.21 -7.35
C LEU A 43 -5.05 -6.45 -8.73
N VAL A 44 -5.50 -5.39 -9.42
CA VAL A 44 -6.05 -5.51 -10.79
C VAL A 44 -5.00 -6.05 -11.75
N THR A 45 -3.75 -5.62 -11.61
CA THR A 45 -2.65 -6.09 -12.45
C THR A 45 -2.35 -7.58 -12.20
N ILE A 46 -2.29 -8.00 -10.93
CA ILE A 46 -2.11 -9.42 -10.56
C ILE A 46 -3.27 -10.28 -11.04
N VAL A 47 -4.52 -9.84 -10.87
CA VAL A 47 -5.70 -10.59 -11.33
C VAL A 47 -5.73 -10.70 -12.85
N LYS A 48 -5.36 -9.64 -13.57
CA LYS A 48 -5.22 -9.71 -15.04
C LYS A 48 -4.10 -10.67 -15.45
N ALA A 49 -2.94 -10.60 -14.80
CA ALA A 49 -1.83 -11.52 -15.07
C ALA A 49 -2.24 -12.98 -14.82
N MET A 50 -2.93 -13.26 -13.70
CA MET A 50 -3.46 -14.60 -13.40
C MET A 50 -4.44 -15.09 -14.46
N ARG A 51 -5.37 -14.24 -14.92
CA ARG A 51 -6.31 -14.61 -16.00
C ARG A 51 -5.60 -14.95 -17.31
N THR A 52 -4.56 -14.20 -17.65
CA THR A 52 -3.75 -14.43 -18.85
C THR A 52 -2.94 -15.73 -18.77
N ILE A 53 -2.49 -16.11 -17.57
CA ILE A 53 -1.61 -17.26 -17.33
C ILE A 53 -2.37 -18.52 -16.90
N TYR A 54 -3.67 -18.39 -16.61
CA TYR A 54 -4.57 -19.50 -16.31
C TYR A 54 -4.54 -20.64 -17.35
N PRO A 55 -4.53 -20.40 -18.67
CA PRO A 55 -4.42 -21.51 -19.63
C PRO A 55 -3.05 -22.19 -19.53
N GLU A 56 -3.08 -23.52 -19.33
CA GLU A 56 -1.91 -24.41 -19.24
C GLU A 56 -0.88 -24.22 -20.37
N SER A 57 -1.35 -23.89 -21.57
CA SER A 57 -0.51 -23.64 -22.75
C SER A 57 0.44 -22.44 -22.58
N VAL A 58 0.06 -21.45 -21.77
CA VAL A 58 0.86 -20.24 -21.49
C VAL A 58 1.58 -20.38 -20.15
N ARG A 59 0.98 -21.07 -19.16
CA ARG A 59 1.56 -21.34 -17.84
C ARG A 59 2.92 -22.05 -17.91
N ASN A 60 3.05 -23.04 -18.78
CA ASN A 60 4.31 -23.79 -18.97
C ASN A 60 5.45 -22.94 -19.55
N ARG A 61 5.16 -21.77 -20.14
CA ARG A 61 6.20 -20.85 -20.65
C ARG A 61 6.85 -20.03 -19.53
N TYR A 62 6.13 -19.79 -18.44
CA TYR A 62 6.59 -18.97 -17.31
C TYR A 62 6.89 -19.80 -16.06
N SER A 63 6.80 -21.13 -16.16
CA SER A 63 7.04 -22.07 -15.06
C SER A 63 8.22 -22.96 -15.39
N ILE A 64 9.11 -23.15 -14.41
CA ILE A 64 10.23 -24.09 -14.49
C ILE A 64 9.70 -25.44 -14.00
N LEU A 65 9.42 -26.33 -14.95
CA LEU A 65 8.93 -27.67 -14.68
C LEU A 65 10.10 -28.62 -14.45
N LEU A 66 9.84 -29.70 -13.72
CA LEU A 66 10.75 -30.84 -13.69
C LEU A 66 10.67 -31.62 -15.03
N PRO A 67 11.77 -32.28 -15.46
CA PRO A 67 13.05 -32.43 -14.76
C PRO A 67 14.07 -31.34 -15.15
N ASN A 68 14.49 -30.53 -14.18
CA ASN A 68 15.61 -29.60 -14.28
C ASN A 68 16.79 -30.14 -13.45
N LYS A 69 18.05 -29.88 -13.84
CA LYS A 69 19.27 -30.42 -13.19
C LYS A 69 19.36 -30.14 -11.68
N LEU A 70 18.67 -29.10 -11.21
CA LEU A 70 18.64 -28.65 -9.81
C LEU A 70 17.45 -29.22 -9.00
N ASN A 71 16.60 -30.07 -9.60
CA ASN A 71 15.40 -30.67 -9.00
C ASN A 71 14.41 -29.65 -8.37
N PHE A 72 14.44 -28.41 -8.84
CA PHE A 72 13.60 -27.33 -8.35
C PHE A 72 12.54 -26.98 -9.39
N GLY A 73 11.27 -27.04 -8.96
CA GLY A 73 10.13 -26.60 -9.76
C GLY A 73 9.65 -25.22 -9.28
N PHE A 74 9.51 -24.27 -10.20
CA PHE A 74 8.94 -22.97 -9.90
C PHE A 74 7.71 -22.74 -10.78
N ASP A 75 6.58 -22.49 -10.17
CA ASP A 75 5.35 -22.18 -10.89
C ASP A 75 4.90 -20.76 -10.55
N TYR A 76 4.89 -19.92 -11.59
CA TYR A 76 4.59 -18.51 -11.48
C TYR A 76 3.15 -18.25 -11.01
N PHE A 77 2.20 -19.16 -11.30
CA PHE A 77 0.83 -19.03 -10.81
C PHE A 77 0.75 -19.13 -9.29
N TYR A 78 1.42 -20.12 -8.70
CA TYR A 78 1.46 -20.26 -7.24
C TYR A 78 2.21 -19.12 -6.56
N PHE A 79 3.26 -18.58 -7.21
CA PHE A 79 3.91 -17.36 -6.74
C PHE A 79 2.94 -16.18 -6.65
N LEU A 80 2.15 -15.92 -7.71
CA LEU A 80 1.14 -14.85 -7.71
C LEU A 80 0.07 -15.05 -6.62
N VAL A 81 -0.33 -16.29 -6.34
CA VAL A 81 -1.27 -16.60 -5.25
C VAL A 81 -0.66 -16.23 -3.88
N VAL A 82 0.62 -16.56 -3.64
CA VAL A 82 1.31 -16.17 -2.41
C VAL A 82 1.41 -14.65 -2.27
N VAL A 83 1.68 -13.93 -3.37
CA VAL A 83 1.68 -12.46 -3.37
C VAL A 83 0.30 -11.91 -3.01
N LEU A 84 -0.79 -12.51 -3.51
CA LEU A 84 -2.15 -12.12 -3.18
C LEU A 84 -2.48 -12.37 -1.69
N LEU A 85 -1.98 -13.48 -1.12
CA LEU A 85 -2.10 -13.77 0.31
C LEU A 85 -1.33 -12.77 1.16
N ALA A 86 -0.12 -12.34 0.75
CA ALA A 86 0.61 -11.30 1.45
C ALA A 86 -0.18 -9.98 1.52
N TYR A 87 -0.99 -9.68 0.51
CA TYR A 87 -1.87 -8.51 0.48
C TYR A 87 -2.96 -8.51 1.57
N THR A 88 -3.28 -9.64 2.21
CA THR A 88 -4.25 -9.66 3.33
C THR A 88 -3.70 -8.99 4.58
N TYR A 89 -2.39 -8.74 4.68
CA TYR A 89 -1.76 -7.99 5.78
C TYR A 89 -1.91 -6.47 5.65
N PHE A 90 -2.26 -5.98 4.45
CA PHE A 90 -2.43 -4.54 4.15
C PHE A 90 -3.41 -3.79 5.08
N PRO A 91 -4.60 -4.33 5.42
CA PRO A 91 -5.56 -3.64 6.29
C PRO A 91 -5.00 -3.36 7.69
N THR A 92 -4.09 -4.22 8.19
CA THR A 92 -3.45 -4.05 9.49
C THR A 92 -2.58 -2.80 9.50
N MET A 93 -1.73 -2.63 8.47
CA MET A 93 -0.91 -1.44 8.30
C MET A 93 -1.74 -0.17 8.09
N PHE A 94 -2.82 -0.27 7.30
CA PHE A 94 -3.74 0.84 7.07
C PHE A 94 -4.39 1.32 8.37
N LYS A 95 -4.86 0.41 9.24
CA LYS A 95 -5.41 0.75 10.56
C LYS A 95 -4.41 1.51 11.44
N HIS A 96 -3.14 1.11 11.43
CA HIS A 96 -2.09 1.83 12.19
C HIS A 96 -1.97 3.30 11.75
N MET A 97 -2.09 3.60 10.46
CA MET A 97 -2.04 4.97 9.95
C MET A 97 -3.25 5.80 10.42
N PHE A 98 -4.45 5.21 10.53
CA PHE A 98 -5.59 5.89 11.16
C PHE A 98 -5.37 6.19 12.63
N THR A 99 -4.74 5.26 13.37
CA THR A 99 -4.38 5.50 14.78
C THR A 99 -3.40 6.67 14.90
N GLN A 100 -2.43 6.78 13.99
CA GLN A 100 -1.49 7.92 13.98
C GLN A 100 -2.21 9.24 13.66
N ARG A 101 -3.14 9.23 12.69
CA ARG A 101 -3.99 10.39 12.36
C ARG A 101 -4.84 10.84 13.56
N ALA A 102 -5.44 9.90 14.29
CA ALA A 102 -6.25 10.23 15.46
C ALA A 102 -5.43 10.91 16.56
N LYS A 103 -4.17 10.47 16.76
CA LYS A 103 -3.25 11.07 17.74
C LYS A 103 -2.83 12.50 17.38
N THR A 104 -2.60 12.78 16.10
CA THR A 104 -2.14 14.12 15.66
C THR A 104 -3.26 15.14 15.55
N LEU A 105 -4.49 14.72 15.22
CA LEU A 105 -5.64 15.63 15.08
C LEU A 105 -6.44 15.83 16.38
N ASN A 106 -6.41 14.89 17.32
CA ASN A 106 -7.12 14.97 18.61
C ASN A 106 -6.18 14.83 19.82
N PRO A 107 -5.34 15.85 20.12
CA PRO A 107 -4.45 15.82 21.27
C PRO A 107 -5.20 15.77 22.63
N SER A 108 -6.47 16.19 22.68
CA SER A 108 -7.32 16.17 23.88
C SER A 108 -7.65 14.76 24.41
N SER A 109 -7.49 13.71 23.59
CA SER A 109 -7.71 12.32 24.00
C SER A 109 -6.53 11.68 24.75
N SER A 110 -5.31 12.26 24.61
CA SER A 110 -4.11 11.76 25.29
C SER A 110 -4.02 12.22 26.74
N SER A 111 -4.66 13.35 27.09
CA SER A 111 -4.69 13.88 28.46
C SER A 111 -5.66 13.10 29.38
N LYS A 112 -6.70 12.48 28.80
CA LYS A 112 -7.72 11.72 29.56
C LYS A 112 -7.26 10.35 30.11
N LYS A 113 -6.03 9.91 29.82
CA LYS A 113 -5.48 8.66 30.37
C LYS A 113 -4.60 8.85 31.61
N VAL A 114 -4.48 10.08 32.12
CA VAL A 114 -3.64 10.42 33.28
C VAL A 114 -4.47 10.84 34.51
N ASN A 115 -5.81 10.74 34.45
CA ASN A 115 -6.68 10.88 35.62
C ASN A 115 -7.42 9.57 35.91
#